data_AF-A0A951BX46-F1
#
_entry.id   AF-A0A951BX46-F1
#
_cell.length_a   1.000
_cell.length_b   1.000
_cell.length_c   1.000
_cell.angle_alpha   90.00
_cell.angle_beta   90.00
_cell.angle_gamma   90.00
#
_symmetry.space_group_name_H-M   'P 1'
#
loop_
_entity.id
_entity.type
_entity.pdbx_description
1 polymer ?
#
loop_
_entity_poly.entity_id
_entity_poly.type
_entity_poly.pdbx_seq_one_letter_code
_entity_poly.pdbx_strand_id
1 'polypeptide(L)'
;MPDTVPVTIEVEPDAAAALGDEARRARVGRLVSRMLRPASTDHLFAVMKAIAAEAQRRGFTEEMLEEELAAYNAERRERPSPA
;
A
#
# COMPACT_ATOMS: atom_id res chain seq x y z
N MET A 1 -3.86 10.59 26.13
CA MET A 1 -3.29 9.30 25.71
C MET A 1 -2.01 9.64 24.97
N PRO A 2 -0.84 9.06 25.30
CA PRO A 2 0.35 9.32 24.50
C PRO A 2 0.13 8.81 23.06
N ASP A 3 0.51 9.59 22.06
CA ASP A 3 0.33 9.28 20.62
C ASP A 3 1.20 8.10 20.13
N THR A 4 1.95 7.46 21.02
CA THR A 4 2.91 6.40 20.70
C THR A 4 2.98 5.33 21.80
N VAL A 5 3.23 4.07 21.41
CA VAL A 5 3.45 2.94 22.30
C VAL A 5 4.95 2.60 22.34
N PRO A 6 5.57 2.42 23.52
CA PRO A 6 6.97 2.02 23.62
C PRO A 6 7.16 0.56 23.18
N VAL A 7 8.22 0.31 22.40
CA VAL A 7 8.60 -1.03 21.91
C VAL A 7 10.09 -1.24 22.17
N THR A 8 10.45 -2.39 22.75
CA THR A 8 11.85 -2.80 22.93
C THR A 8 12.33 -3.51 21.68
N ILE A 9 13.48 -3.09 21.15
CA ILE A 9 14.12 -3.69 19.99
C ILE A 9 15.60 -3.88 20.34
N GLU A 10 16.09 -5.10 20.24
CA GLU A 10 17.51 -5.41 20.39
C GLU A 10 18.28 -4.83 19.20
N VAL A 11 19.36 -4.12 19.47
CA VAL A 11 20.22 -3.48 18.46
C VAL A 11 21.68 -3.67 18.85
N GLU A 12 22.56 -3.54 17.87
CA GLU A 12 24.01 -3.56 18.11
C GLU A 12 24.44 -2.48 19.14
N PRO A 13 25.47 -2.72 19.97
CA PRO A 13 25.89 -1.79 21.01
C PRO A 13 26.14 -0.35 20.53
N ASP A 14 26.75 -0.20 19.35
CA ASP A 14 27.02 1.11 18.75
C ASP A 14 25.72 1.84 18.38
N ALA A 15 24.70 1.11 17.94
CA ALA A 15 23.39 1.66 17.66
C ALA A 15 22.67 2.06 18.95
N ALA A 16 22.78 1.25 20.02
CA ALA A 16 22.25 1.59 21.34
C ALA A 16 22.88 2.89 21.88
N ALA A 17 24.20 3.03 21.76
CA ALA A 17 24.91 4.25 22.14
C ALA A 17 24.43 5.46 21.33
N ALA A 18 24.26 5.30 20.01
CA ALA A 18 23.75 6.36 19.14
C ALA A 18 22.30 6.76 19.49
N LEU A 19 21.44 5.81 19.88
CA LEU A 19 20.07 6.06 20.32
C LEU A 19 19.98 6.71 21.71
N GLY A 20 21.10 6.89 22.41
CA GLY A 20 21.19 7.69 23.64
C GLY A 20 20.80 9.17 23.41
N ASP A 21 21.06 9.72 22.22
CA ASP A 21 20.67 11.06 21.81
C ASP A 21 19.16 11.14 21.52
N GLU A 22 18.43 11.99 22.25
CA GLU A 22 16.97 12.08 22.16
C GLU A 22 16.48 12.55 20.79
N ALA A 23 17.17 13.51 20.17
CA ALA A 23 16.80 14.01 18.85
C ALA A 23 16.98 12.92 17.77
N ARG A 24 18.04 12.12 17.87
CA ARG A 24 18.29 10.97 17.00
C ARG A 24 17.28 9.85 17.26
N ARG A 25 16.99 9.53 18.52
CA ARG A 25 15.95 8.55 18.90
C ARG A 25 14.60 8.93 18.30
N ALA A 26 14.19 10.19 18.40
CA ALA A 26 12.94 10.68 17.82
C ALA A 26 12.93 10.60 16.28
N ARG A 27 14.06 10.91 15.61
CA ARG A 27 14.19 10.76 14.15
C ARG A 27 14.05 9.30 13.70
N VAL A 28 14.75 8.39 14.39
CA VAL A 28 14.67 6.95 14.11
C VAL A 28 13.26 6.42 14.36
N GLY A 29 12.62 6.82 15.47
CA GLY A 29 11.23 6.46 15.75
C GLY A 29 10.29 6.84 14.60
N ARG A 30 10.39 8.06 14.07
CA ARG A 30 9.59 8.47 12.90
C ARG A 30 9.88 7.65 11.64
N LEU A 31 11.15 7.28 11.41
CA LEU A 31 11.55 6.45 10.28
C LEU A 31 10.91 5.06 10.38
N VAL A 32 11.05 4.42 11.54
CA VAL A 32 10.48 3.10 11.83
C VAL A 32 8.96 3.14 11.73
N SER A 33 8.28 4.14 12.30
CA SER A 33 6.83 4.29 12.18
C SER A 33 6.35 4.44 10.73
N ARG A 34 7.13 5.12 9.86
CA ARG A 34 6.80 5.22 8.43
C ARG A 34 7.01 3.90 7.70
N MET A 35 8.08 3.18 8.02
CA MET A 35 8.39 1.88 7.44
C MET A 35 7.36 0.82 7.82
N LEU A 36 6.89 0.85 9.08
CA LEU A 36 5.88 -0.06 9.60
C LEU A 36 4.45 0.43 9.34
N ARG A 37 4.27 1.62 8.77
CA ARG A 37 2.95 2.10 8.38
C ARG A 37 2.43 1.12 7.33
N PRO A 38 1.26 0.49 7.54
CA PRO A 38 0.64 -0.31 6.51
C PRO A 38 0.61 0.55 5.24
N ALA A 39 1.16 0.03 4.14
CA ALA A 39 0.95 0.66 2.84
C ALA A 39 -0.56 0.92 2.76
N SER A 40 -0.98 2.12 2.35
CA SER A 40 -2.39 2.52 2.36
C SER A 40 -3.21 1.80 1.27
N THR A 41 -2.97 0.50 1.10
CA THR A 41 -3.79 -0.42 0.33
C THR A 41 -5.23 -0.33 0.77
N ASP A 42 -5.50 -0.05 2.04
CA ASP A 42 -6.85 0.12 2.56
C ASP A 42 -7.59 1.29 1.88
N HIS A 43 -6.89 2.39 1.60
CA HIS A 43 -7.49 3.52 0.88
C HIS A 43 -7.71 3.18 -0.59
N LEU A 44 -6.72 2.52 -1.24
CA LEU A 44 -6.87 2.07 -2.61
C LEU A 44 -8.03 1.08 -2.77
N PHE A 45 -8.13 0.08 -1.89
CA PHE A 45 -9.22 -0.89 -1.89
C PHE A 45 -10.58 -0.23 -1.59
N ALA A 46 -10.63 0.76 -0.70
CA ALA A 46 -11.85 1.52 -0.46
C ALA A 46 -12.29 2.28 -1.72
N VAL A 47 -11.36 2.93 -2.42
CA VAL A 47 -11.62 3.65 -3.67
C VAL A 47 -12.06 2.67 -4.77
N MET A 48 -11.37 1.55 -4.94
CA MET A 48 -11.74 0.52 -5.91
C MET A 48 -13.13 -0.06 -5.65
N LYS A 49 -13.47 -0.35 -4.38
CA LYS A 49 -14.81 -0.82 -4.01
C LYS A 49 -15.89 0.22 -4.31
N ALA A 50 -15.61 1.50 -4.07
CA ALA A 50 -16.55 2.58 -4.39
C ALA A 50 -16.80 2.69 -5.90
N ILE A 51 -15.74 2.55 -6.72
CA ILE A 51 -15.83 2.55 -8.18
C ILE A 51 -16.63 1.33 -8.67
N ALA A 52 -16.34 0.13 -8.16
CA ALA A 52 -17.07 -1.09 -8.53
C ALA A 52 -18.56 -1.00 -8.19
N ALA A 53 -18.90 -0.47 -7.01
CA ALA A 53 -20.29 -0.26 -6.61
C ALA A 53 -21.01 0.76 -7.50
N GLU A 54 -20.32 1.80 -7.97
CA GLU A 54 -20.88 2.77 -8.93
C GLU A 54 -21.10 2.14 -10.30
N ALA A 55 -20.17 1.31 -10.77
CA ALA A 55 -20.33 0.58 -12.04
C ALA A 55 -21.56 -0.36 -11.99
N GLN A 56 -21.72 -1.10 -10.88
CA GLN A 56 -22.91 -1.95 -10.67
C GLN A 56 -24.21 -1.14 -10.66
N ARG A 57 -24.24 0.04 -10.01
CA ARG A 57 -25.41 0.93 -10.04
C ARG A 57 -25.78 1.41 -11.45
N ARG A 58 -24.81 1.49 -12.35
CA ARG A 58 -25.00 1.87 -13.75
C ARG A 58 -25.33 0.68 -14.65
N GLY A 59 -25.46 -0.52 -14.10
CA GLY A 59 -25.82 -1.72 -14.83
C GLY A 59 -24.64 -2.45 -15.48
N PHE A 60 -23.39 -2.08 -15.14
CA PHE A 60 -22.23 -2.88 -15.55
C PHE A 60 -22.16 -4.13 -14.68
N THR A 61 -22.45 -5.29 -15.28
CA THR A 61 -22.33 -6.58 -14.60
C THR A 61 -20.88 -7.05 -14.60
N GLU A 62 -20.57 -7.94 -13.67
CA GLU A 62 -19.25 -8.56 -13.58
C GLU A 62 -18.93 -9.39 -14.82
N GLU A 63 -19.93 -10.07 -15.37
CA GLU A 63 -19.83 -10.83 -16.64
C GLU A 63 -19.44 -9.93 -17.82
N MET A 64 -20.05 -8.75 -17.98
CA MET A 64 -19.67 -7.80 -19.03
C MET A 64 -18.23 -7.29 -18.86
N LEU A 65 -17.81 -7.04 -17.61
CA LEU A 65 -16.43 -6.63 -17.31
C LEU A 65 -15.42 -7.73 -17.61
N GLU A 66 -15.77 -8.99 -17.33
CA GLU A 66 -14.92 -10.16 -17.64
C GLU A 66 -14.82 -10.39 -19.15
N GLU A 67 -15.91 -10.26 -19.91
CA GLU A 67 -15.92 -10.35 -21.37
C GLU A 67 -15.04 -9.26 -22.01
N GLU A 68 -15.21 -8.00 -21.58
CA GLU A 68 -14.38 -6.88 -22.05
C GLU A 68 -12.90 -7.06 -21.69
N LEU A 69 -12.62 -7.56 -20.48
CA LEU A 69 -11.25 -7.84 -20.05
C LEU A 69 -10.61 -8.99 -20.85
N ALA A 70 -11.39 -10.00 -21.19
CA ALA A 70 -10.94 -11.09 -22.04
C ALA A 70 -10.62 -10.60 -23.46
N ALA A 71 -11.49 -9.77 -24.05
CA ALA A 71 -11.27 -9.15 -25.35
C ALA A 71 -10.01 -8.28 -25.37
N TYR A 72 -9.85 -7.37 -24.39
CA TYR A 72 -8.67 -6.51 -24.27
C TYR A 72 -7.36 -7.31 -24.11
N ASN A 73 -7.38 -8.39 -23.32
CA ASN A 73 -6.21 -9.24 -23.15
C ASN A 73 -5.86 -10.04 -24.41
N ALA A 74 -6.87 -10.46 -25.19
CA ALA A 74 -6.65 -11.11 -26.49
C ALA A 74 -5.99 -10.14 -27.47
N GLU A 75 -6.54 -8.93 -27.63
CA GLU A 75 -5.97 -7.88 -28.49
C GLU A 75 -4.53 -7.50 -28.10
N ARG A 76 -4.22 -7.44 -26.79
CA ARG A 76 -2.85 -7.17 -26.32
C ARG A 76 -1.86 -8.27 -26.63
N ARG A 77 -2.29 -9.53 -26.61
CA ARG A 77 -1.42 -10.68 -26.97
C ARG A 77 -1.17 -10.74 -28.47
N GLU A 78 -2.12 -10.27 -29.26
CA GLU A 78 -2.02 -10.20 -30.72
C GLU A 78 -1.20 -8.99 -31.20
N ARG A 79 -1.00 -7.98 -30.35
CA ARG A 79 -0.12 -6.84 -30.64
C ARG A 79 1.34 -7.24 -30.40
N PRO A 80 2.19 -7.37 -31.45
CA PRO A 80 3.62 -7.57 -31.24
C PRO A 80 4.19 -6.36 -30.48
N SER A 81 5.08 -6.63 -29.53
CA SER A 81 5.80 -5.58 -28.81
C SER A 81 6.55 -4.72 -29.84
N PRO A 82 6.44 -3.38 -29.82
CA PRO A 82 7.34 -2.56 -30.62
C PRO A 82 8.77 -2.85 -30.16
N ALA A 83 9.62 -3.24 -31.10
CA ALA A 83 11.05 -3.46 -30.89
C ALA A 83 11.80 -2.14 -30.66
#